data_AF-A0A6L8FYH7-F1
#
_entry.id   AF-A0A6L8FYH7-F1
#
_cell.length_a   1.000
_cell.length_b   1.000
_cell.length_c   1.000
_cell.angle_alpha   90.00
_cell.angle_beta   90.00
_cell.angle_gamma   90.00
#
_symmetry.space_group_name_H-M   'P 1'
#
loop_
_entity.id
_entity.type
_entity.pdbx_description
1 polymer ?
#
loop_
_entity_poly.entity_id
_entity_poly.type
_entity_poly.pdbx_seq_one_letter_code
_entity_poly.pdbx_strand_id
1 'polypeptide(L)'
;MRAKNWLSALVLAWPLASAAENAEQGLDTLLVAPAPGLGTLLSEPAPPIKEQELGELLAHPMPPIEVQAFDTPNDDGGSITLTWPRDRQISENVLYQVAIADSPSGPFRVVAEVAATGNLMSEAPALFGRGADLENHHYVNVEEFAAAGGKTPLEDGKTYYFHIDVRSAGGAIRGKVIVNAESKGNFFNNSKVNNLVLCLVFSGLIMGYIGIARRRELKIRRIAGLEALDEALGRATEMGKPVLFIHGLRGMDAISTIAAVNILGRVARRTAEYDTALRVVASDPVVLSVSQETMKASYVEAGRPDAFNPDHVFIAGTDQFSYAAAVEGIMIRDRPAAHIMMGYFYAESLLLTETGSTTGAI
;
A
#
# COMPACT_ATOMS: atom_id res chain seq x y z
N MET A 1 -19.44 1.91 -26.55
CA MET A 1 -19.40 2.70 -25.30
C MET A 1 -18.14 2.32 -24.52
N ARG A 2 -17.27 3.32 -24.29
CA ARG A 2 -16.12 3.37 -23.37
C ARG A 2 -15.00 2.32 -23.43
N ALA A 3 -13.78 2.90 -23.35
CA ALA A 3 -12.51 2.37 -22.87
C ALA A 3 -11.62 1.62 -23.88
N LYS A 4 -10.63 2.34 -24.43
CA LYS A 4 -9.19 2.03 -24.48
C LYS A 4 -8.54 2.86 -25.58
N ASN A 5 -7.52 3.65 -25.24
CA ASN A 5 -6.34 3.97 -26.06
C ASN A 5 -5.50 5.03 -25.34
N TRP A 6 -4.74 4.56 -24.35
CA TRP A 6 -3.55 5.20 -23.83
C TRP A 6 -2.41 4.24 -24.16
N LEU A 7 -1.83 4.32 -25.37
CA LEU A 7 -0.61 3.59 -25.77
C LEU A 7 -0.08 3.95 -27.17
N SER A 8 0.02 5.23 -27.52
CA SER A 8 0.73 5.64 -28.76
C SER A 8 1.57 6.92 -28.63
N ALA A 9 1.88 7.34 -27.40
CA ALA A 9 2.91 8.33 -27.13
C ALA A 9 4.30 7.69 -27.12
N LEU A 10 4.75 7.20 -28.28
CA LEU A 10 6.15 6.98 -28.62
C LEU A 10 6.16 6.56 -30.08
N VAL A 11 6.62 7.42 -30.99
CA VAL A 11 7.16 7.14 -32.34
C VAL A 11 7.02 8.43 -33.17
N LEU A 12 8.17 8.91 -33.68
CA LEU A 12 8.36 9.92 -34.74
C LEU A 12 8.39 11.40 -34.32
N ALA A 13 9.48 11.77 -33.67
CA ALA A 13 10.19 12.99 -33.99
C ALA A 13 10.83 12.88 -35.39
N TRP A 14 10.87 14.00 -36.13
CA TRP A 14 11.50 14.23 -37.46
C TRP A 14 10.66 13.78 -38.69
N PRO A 15 10.53 14.58 -39.79
CA PRO A 15 11.42 15.67 -40.25
C PRO A 15 10.76 17.04 -40.46
N LEU A 16 11.53 18.07 -40.09
CA LEU A 16 11.32 19.51 -40.28
C LEU A 16 11.94 20.00 -41.60
N ALA A 17 11.81 19.24 -42.70
CA ALA A 17 12.60 19.43 -43.91
C ALA A 17 11.82 19.37 -45.24
N SER A 18 10.53 19.72 -45.27
CA SER A 18 9.77 19.82 -46.54
C SER A 18 8.83 21.03 -46.66
N ALA A 19 8.92 22.01 -45.75
CA ALA A 19 8.08 23.22 -45.81
C ALA A 19 8.77 24.42 -46.51
N ALA A 20 10.04 24.28 -46.91
CA ALA A 20 10.83 25.35 -47.53
C ALA A 20 10.80 25.35 -49.07
N GLU A 21 10.06 24.43 -49.71
CA GLU A 21 10.17 24.20 -51.17
C GLU A 21 8.86 24.40 -51.96
N ASN A 22 7.75 24.81 -51.31
CA ASN A 22 6.44 24.92 -51.97
C ASN A 22 5.71 26.27 -51.80
N ALA A 23 6.43 27.37 -51.49
CA ALA A 23 5.82 28.69 -51.35
C ALA A 23 6.37 29.76 -52.33
N GLU A 24 7.23 29.39 -53.29
CA GLU A 24 7.78 30.31 -54.30
C GLU A 24 7.03 30.32 -55.66
N GLN A 25 5.87 29.66 -55.78
CA GLN A 25 5.11 29.58 -57.05
C GLN A 25 3.69 30.16 -56.99
N GLY A 26 3.52 31.36 -56.41
CA GLY A 26 2.20 32.01 -56.33
C GLY A 26 2.23 33.53 -56.32
N LEU A 27 3.18 34.17 -57.00
CA LEU A 27 3.44 35.60 -56.89
C LEU A 27 3.04 36.48 -58.10
N ASP A 28 2.29 35.98 -59.09
CA ASP A 28 1.88 36.82 -60.24
C ASP A 28 0.40 36.67 -60.58
N THR A 29 -0.50 37.11 -59.70
CA THR A 29 -1.84 37.63 -60.08
C THR A 29 -2.62 38.08 -58.85
N LEU A 30 -2.65 39.40 -58.59
CA LEU A 30 -3.82 40.21 -58.20
C LEU A 30 -3.36 41.54 -57.57
N LEU A 31 -3.04 42.49 -58.43
CA LEU A 31 -2.93 43.91 -58.14
C LEU A 31 -4.33 44.56 -58.19
N VAL A 32 -5.02 44.78 -57.07
CA VAL A 32 -6.07 45.81 -56.92
C VAL A 32 -6.23 46.27 -55.45
N ALA A 33 -5.96 47.56 -55.22
CA ALA A 33 -6.36 48.47 -54.11
C ALA A 33 -5.77 48.32 -52.68
N PRO A 34 -5.24 49.41 -52.05
CA PRO A 34 -4.72 49.41 -50.68
C PRO A 34 -5.81 49.79 -49.65
N ALA A 35 -5.87 49.05 -48.54
CA ALA A 35 -6.60 49.46 -47.33
C ALA A 35 -5.66 50.28 -46.40
N PRO A 36 -6.08 51.46 -45.89
CA PRO A 36 -5.24 52.32 -45.07
C PRO A 36 -5.34 51.92 -43.59
N GLY A 37 -4.24 52.04 -42.82
CA GLY A 37 -4.33 51.92 -41.36
C GLY A 37 -3.11 51.46 -40.56
N LEU A 38 -1.89 51.48 -41.10
CA LEU A 38 -0.67 51.06 -40.38
C LEU A 38 0.28 52.24 -40.08
N GLY A 39 -0.26 53.42 -39.79
CA GLY A 39 0.50 54.65 -39.57
C GLY A 39 0.23 55.37 -38.25
N THR A 40 -0.33 54.71 -37.23
CA THR A 40 -0.80 55.40 -36.01
C THR A 40 -0.56 54.63 -34.71
N LEU A 41 0.63 54.03 -34.53
CA LEU A 41 1.03 53.41 -33.24
C LEU A 41 2.38 53.91 -32.71
N LEU A 42 2.84 55.10 -33.10
CA LEU A 42 4.08 55.71 -32.58
C LEU A 42 3.90 57.15 -32.08
N SER A 43 2.72 57.51 -31.56
CA SER A 43 2.50 58.85 -31.03
C SER A 43 1.45 58.92 -29.90
N GLU A 44 1.44 57.97 -28.97
CA GLU A 44 0.84 58.20 -27.66
C GLU A 44 1.96 58.35 -26.62
N PRO A 45 2.02 59.47 -25.86
CA PRO A 45 2.87 59.51 -24.68
C PRO A 45 2.35 58.45 -23.71
N ALA A 46 3.25 57.64 -23.14
CA ALA A 46 2.88 56.69 -22.10
C ALA A 46 2.01 57.40 -21.04
N PRO A 47 0.89 56.79 -20.60
CA PRO A 47 0.02 57.42 -19.62
C PRO A 47 0.85 57.75 -18.37
N PRO A 48 0.69 58.94 -17.76
CA PRO A 48 1.38 59.23 -16.52
C PRO A 48 0.93 58.20 -15.49
N ILE A 49 1.89 57.44 -14.94
CA ILE A 49 1.62 56.57 -13.79
C ILE A 49 1.00 57.47 -12.72
N LYS A 50 -0.25 57.19 -12.34
CA LYS A 50 -0.95 57.99 -11.33
C LYS A 50 -0.11 57.93 -10.05
N GLU A 51 0.09 59.07 -9.37
CA GLU A 51 0.79 59.12 -8.07
C GLU A 51 0.15 58.15 -7.04
N GLN A 52 -1.10 57.75 -7.23
CA GLN A 52 -1.76 56.68 -6.46
C GLN A 52 -1.20 55.27 -6.72
N GLU A 53 -0.85 54.91 -7.96
CA GLU A 53 -0.19 53.62 -8.25
C GLU A 53 1.27 53.63 -7.79
N LEU A 54 1.93 54.80 -7.86
CA LEU A 54 3.25 54.99 -7.23
C LEU A 54 3.15 54.90 -5.71
N GLY A 55 2.06 55.38 -5.10
CA GLY A 55 1.79 55.32 -3.66
C GLY A 55 1.48 53.91 -3.14
N GLU A 56 0.77 53.08 -3.91
CA GLU A 56 0.58 51.65 -3.61
C GLU A 56 1.88 50.83 -3.79
N LEU A 57 2.69 51.16 -4.79
CA LEU A 57 4.04 50.58 -4.97
C LEU A 57 5.04 51.05 -3.89
N LEU A 58 4.76 52.16 -3.20
CA LEU A 58 5.57 52.75 -2.13
C LEU A 58 4.95 52.58 -0.74
N ALA A 59 3.88 51.80 -0.58
CA ALA A 59 3.44 51.37 0.74
C ALA A 59 4.57 50.55 1.36
N HIS A 60 5.30 51.12 2.31
CA HIS A 60 6.33 50.40 3.05
C HIS A 60 5.64 49.40 3.98
N PRO A 61 5.62 48.09 3.66
CA PRO A 61 4.96 47.14 4.52
C PRO A 61 5.67 47.13 5.88
N MET A 62 4.93 47.38 6.95
CA MET A 62 5.49 47.44 8.30
C MET A 62 5.58 46.02 8.86
N PRO A 63 6.66 45.68 9.59
CA PRO A 63 6.72 44.43 10.33
C PRO A 63 5.57 44.29 11.33
N PRO A 64 5.03 43.07 11.51
CA PRO A 64 3.94 42.83 12.44
C PRO A 64 4.37 43.17 13.87
N ILE A 65 3.48 43.83 14.59
CA ILE A 65 3.70 44.24 16.00
C ILE A 65 3.13 43.18 16.95
N GLU A 66 2.03 42.54 16.55
CA GLU A 66 1.38 41.47 17.32
C GLU A 66 1.92 40.11 16.89
N VAL A 67 3.16 39.81 17.26
CA VAL A 67 3.76 38.49 17.08
C VAL A 67 3.54 37.68 18.35
N GLN A 68 3.15 36.42 18.21
CA GLN A 68 3.10 35.46 19.31
C GLN A 68 4.00 34.27 18.97
N ALA A 69 4.71 33.76 19.97
CA ALA A 69 5.49 32.53 19.87
C ALA A 69 5.10 31.60 21.03
N PHE A 70 4.84 30.34 20.73
CA PHE A 70 4.47 29.34 21.72
C PHE A 70 4.91 27.94 21.26
N ASP A 71 4.99 27.02 22.21
CA ASP A 71 5.29 25.61 21.96
C ASP A 71 4.23 24.95 21.06
N THR A 72 4.66 24.18 20.07
CA THR A 72 3.75 23.61 19.08
C THR A 72 2.82 22.57 19.72
N PRO A 73 1.48 22.71 19.67
CA PRO A 73 0.60 21.75 20.32
C PRO A 73 0.65 20.34 19.69
N ASN A 74 0.61 19.30 20.53
CA ASN A 74 0.53 17.88 20.12
C ASN A 74 1.77 17.34 19.38
N ASP A 75 2.94 17.92 19.62
CA ASP A 75 4.23 17.45 19.11
C ASP A 75 5.04 16.66 20.17
N ASP A 76 6.14 16.06 19.73
CA ASP A 76 7.09 15.33 20.59
C ASP A 76 8.23 16.25 21.10
N GLY A 77 8.05 17.59 20.98
CA GLY A 77 9.06 18.61 21.27
C GLY A 77 9.86 19.04 20.05
N GLY A 78 10.76 20.00 20.23
CA GLY A 78 11.66 20.52 19.20
C GLY A 78 10.98 21.45 18.19
N SER A 79 9.78 21.96 18.46
CA SER A 79 9.05 22.85 17.56
C SER A 79 8.45 24.05 18.29
N ILE A 80 8.66 25.24 17.73
CA ILE A 80 8.03 26.47 18.20
C ILE A 80 7.16 27.03 17.07
N THR A 81 5.89 27.28 17.38
CA THR A 81 4.94 27.91 16.48
C THR A 81 4.93 29.42 16.70
N LEU A 82 5.11 30.20 15.63
CA LEU A 82 4.88 31.64 15.65
C LEU A 82 3.64 31.99 14.83
N THR A 83 2.88 32.96 15.32
CA THR A 83 1.68 33.49 14.64
C THR A 83 1.67 35.00 14.63
N TRP A 84 1.20 35.60 13.53
CA TRP A 84 1.01 37.05 13.42
C TRP A 84 -0.18 37.39 12.52
N PRO A 85 -0.84 38.55 12.70
CA PRO A 85 -1.93 38.99 11.86
C PRO A 85 -1.51 39.15 10.39
N ARG A 86 -2.41 38.76 9.49
CA ARG A 86 -2.31 38.99 8.05
C ARG A 86 -2.80 40.39 7.71
N ASP A 87 -1.96 41.16 7.04
CA ASP A 87 -2.36 42.41 6.42
C ASP A 87 -2.80 42.16 4.96
N ARG A 88 -4.08 42.43 4.66
CA ARG A 88 -4.68 42.23 3.34
C ARG A 88 -4.34 43.34 2.33
N GLN A 89 -3.73 44.43 2.79
CA GLN A 89 -3.34 45.58 1.95
C GLN A 89 -1.93 45.42 1.39
N ILE A 90 -1.18 44.42 1.83
CA ILE A 90 0.19 44.15 1.40
C ILE A 90 0.18 43.41 0.04
N SER A 91 1.07 43.82 -0.87
CA SER A 91 1.22 43.20 -2.18
C SER A 91 1.81 41.78 -2.10
N GLU A 92 1.51 40.94 -3.09
CA GLU A 92 1.94 39.52 -3.12
C GLU A 92 3.46 39.35 -3.15
N ASN A 93 4.21 40.40 -3.51
CA ASN A 93 5.68 40.38 -3.61
C ASN A 93 6.40 40.60 -2.27
N VAL A 94 5.67 40.68 -1.16
CA VAL A 94 6.23 40.89 0.18
C VAL A 94 6.47 39.55 0.88
N LEU A 95 7.66 39.41 1.47
CA LEU A 95 8.08 38.25 2.23
C LEU A 95 8.33 38.62 3.69
N TYR A 96 7.80 37.81 4.60
CA TYR A 96 8.13 37.83 6.02
C TYR A 96 9.34 36.92 6.26
N GLN A 97 10.44 37.48 6.76
CA GLN A 97 11.63 36.73 7.16
C GLN A 97 11.60 36.53 8.67
N VAL A 98 11.44 35.29 9.10
CA VAL A 98 11.42 34.91 10.51
C VAL A 98 12.84 34.61 10.92
N ALA A 99 13.34 35.28 11.97
CA ALA A 99 14.68 35.05 12.48
C ALA A 99 14.65 34.55 13.92
N ILE A 100 15.60 33.68 14.26
CA ILE A 100 15.80 33.11 15.59
C ILE A 100 17.14 33.54 16.18
N ALA A 101 17.22 33.66 17.50
CA ALA A 101 18.44 33.78 18.27
C ALA A 101 18.37 32.94 19.55
N ASP A 102 19.53 32.50 20.02
CA ASP A 102 19.74 31.85 21.32
C ASP A 102 19.94 32.85 22.47
N SER A 103 20.05 34.14 22.16
CA SER A 103 20.20 35.26 23.11
C SER A 103 19.35 36.45 22.69
N PRO A 104 18.83 37.26 23.65
CA PRO A 104 18.11 38.51 23.33
C PRO A 104 18.91 39.49 22.46
N SER A 105 20.24 39.45 22.55
CA SER A 105 21.13 40.36 21.80
C SER A 105 21.50 39.86 20.40
N GLY A 106 21.05 38.66 20.01
CA GLY A 106 21.50 37.98 18.80
C GLY A 106 22.83 37.23 18.98
N PRO A 107 23.41 36.68 17.89
CA PRO A 107 23.09 36.95 16.49
C PRO A 107 21.79 36.29 16.02
N PHE A 108 20.93 37.07 15.36
CA PHE A 108 19.70 36.57 14.74
C PHE A 108 20.01 35.94 13.38
N ARG A 109 19.40 34.79 13.10
CA ARG A 109 19.55 34.05 11.85
C ARG A 109 18.17 33.73 11.28
N VAL A 110 18.02 33.92 9.97
CA VAL A 110 16.74 33.64 9.28
C VAL A 110 16.50 32.12 9.28
N VAL A 111 15.31 31.71 9.74
CA VAL A 111 14.88 30.30 9.81
C VAL A 111 13.82 29.96 8.79
N ALA A 112 12.99 30.93 8.41
CA ALA A 112 11.91 30.74 7.46
C ALA A 112 11.61 32.04 6.70
N GLU A 113 11.13 31.88 5.47
CA GLU A 113 10.57 32.97 4.67
C GLU A 113 9.12 32.61 4.33
N VAL A 114 8.18 33.49 4.66
CA VAL A 114 6.75 33.28 4.45
C VAL A 114 6.22 34.37 3.53
N ALA A 115 5.56 34.00 2.43
CA ALA A 115 4.94 34.97 1.53
C ALA A 115 3.71 35.62 2.18
N ALA A 116 3.41 36.88 1.83
CA ALA A 116 2.26 37.62 2.38
C ALA A 116 0.89 36.97 2.12
N THR A 117 0.80 36.01 1.20
CA THR A 117 -0.40 35.24 0.89
C THR A 117 -0.39 33.80 1.42
N GLY A 118 0.76 33.31 1.91
CA GLY A 118 0.96 31.90 2.27
C GLY A 118 0.98 31.63 3.77
N ASN A 119 0.96 30.34 4.12
CA ASN A 119 1.03 29.81 5.49
C ASN A 119 -0.01 30.43 6.42
N LEU A 120 -1.28 30.30 6.07
CA LEU A 120 -2.39 30.77 6.89
C LEU A 120 -2.75 29.72 7.94
N MET A 121 -3.17 30.13 9.14
CA MET A 121 -3.57 29.19 10.19
C MET A 121 -4.71 28.26 9.74
N SER A 122 -5.56 28.70 8.80
CA SER A 122 -6.61 27.90 8.19
C SER A 122 -6.10 26.69 7.40
N GLU A 123 -4.85 26.72 6.93
CA GLU A 123 -4.20 25.62 6.19
C GLU A 123 -3.71 24.50 7.13
N ALA A 124 -3.61 24.78 8.43
CA ALA A 124 -3.21 23.83 9.47
C ALA A 124 -4.32 23.53 10.49
N PRO A 125 -5.45 22.92 10.07
CA PRO A 125 -6.56 22.64 10.98
C PRO A 125 -6.22 21.63 12.08
N ALA A 126 -5.14 20.86 11.93
CA ALA A 126 -4.64 19.94 12.94
C ALA A 126 -4.02 20.66 14.16
N LEU A 127 -3.49 21.88 13.99
CA LEU A 127 -2.89 22.68 15.05
C LEU A 127 -3.89 23.69 15.63
N PHE A 128 -4.68 24.35 14.77
CA PHE A 128 -5.50 25.50 15.16
C PHE A 128 -7.01 25.25 15.15
N GLY A 129 -7.45 24.08 14.69
CA GLY A 129 -8.88 23.77 14.55
C GLY A 129 -9.50 24.36 13.28
N ARG A 130 -10.81 24.62 13.28
CA ARG A 130 -11.55 25.15 12.12
C ARG A 130 -12.32 26.39 12.53
N GLY A 131 -11.98 27.53 11.93
CA GLY A 131 -12.60 28.83 12.17
C GLY A 131 -12.31 29.79 11.01
N ALA A 132 -13.26 30.69 10.71
CA ALA A 132 -13.11 31.67 9.64
C ALA A 132 -12.10 32.78 9.97
N ASP A 133 -11.80 32.97 11.25
CA ASP A 133 -10.81 33.89 11.80
C ASP A 133 -9.35 33.46 11.56
N LEU A 134 -9.12 32.16 11.29
CA LEU A 134 -7.80 31.60 11.02
C LEU A 134 -7.21 32.03 9.67
N GLU A 135 -8.03 32.52 8.74
CA GLU A 135 -7.56 33.09 7.47
C GLU A 135 -6.89 34.47 7.63
N ASN A 136 -7.07 35.10 8.80
CA ASN A 136 -6.55 36.43 9.13
C ASN A 136 -5.20 36.37 9.85
N HIS A 137 -4.61 35.20 10.00
CA HIS A 137 -3.35 35.02 10.72
C HIS A 137 -2.42 34.09 9.94
N HIS A 138 -1.15 34.47 9.87
CA HIS A 138 -0.09 33.61 9.39
C HIS A 138 0.43 32.74 10.52
N TYR A 139 1.02 31.60 10.17
CA TYR A 139 1.78 30.78 11.08
C TYR A 139 3.08 30.26 10.46
N VAL A 140 4.03 29.90 11.31
CA VAL A 140 5.24 29.17 10.92
C VAL A 140 5.66 28.27 12.08
N ASN A 141 6.09 27.06 11.74
CA ASN A 141 6.69 26.14 12.71
C ASN A 141 8.20 26.17 12.50
N VAL A 142 8.93 26.41 13.58
CA VAL A 142 10.39 26.44 13.57
C VAL A 142 10.88 25.21 14.33
N GLU A 143 11.51 24.29 13.59
CA GLU A 143 12.04 23.02 14.11
C GLU A 143 13.58 22.97 14.07
N GLU A 144 14.18 23.74 13.16
CA GLU A 144 15.62 23.80 12.97
C GLU A 144 16.07 25.23 12.64
N PHE A 145 17.33 25.54 12.96
CA PHE A 145 17.96 26.81 12.61
C PHE A 145 19.41 26.63 12.19
N ALA A 146 19.91 27.53 11.35
CA ALA A 146 21.30 27.48 10.92
C ALA A 146 22.25 27.81 12.09
N ALA A 147 23.23 26.94 12.34
CA ALA A 147 24.33 27.15 13.28
C ALA A 147 25.70 26.98 12.62
N ALA A 148 26.77 27.31 13.35
CA ALA A 148 28.15 27.30 12.85
C ALA A 148 28.62 25.93 12.30
N GLY A 149 27.87 24.85 12.59
CA GLY A 149 28.09 23.50 12.08
C GLY A 149 27.00 22.97 11.13
N GLY A 150 26.06 23.80 10.66
CA GLY A 150 24.93 23.38 9.82
C GLY A 150 23.56 23.59 10.49
N LYS A 151 22.51 22.96 9.96
CA LYS A 151 21.16 23.01 10.54
C LYS A 151 21.15 22.29 11.88
N THR A 152 20.74 22.99 12.94
CA THR A 152 20.65 22.47 14.32
C THR A 152 19.19 22.46 14.74
N PRO A 153 18.66 21.33 15.25
CA PRO A 153 17.29 21.25 15.77
C PRO A 153 17.13 22.11 17.03
N LEU A 154 15.89 22.48 17.36
CA LEU A 154 15.61 23.15 18.63
C LEU A 154 15.81 22.18 19.80
N GLU A 155 16.39 22.69 20.89
CA GLU A 155 16.54 21.94 22.15
C GLU A 155 15.33 22.21 23.04
N ASP A 156 14.68 21.12 23.50
CA ASP A 156 13.61 21.22 24.48
C ASP A 156 14.10 21.85 25.79
N GLY A 157 13.27 22.71 26.38
CA GLY A 157 13.63 23.38 27.63
C GLY A 157 14.47 24.65 27.47
N LYS A 158 14.87 24.99 26.23
CA LYS A 158 15.68 26.18 25.94
C LYS A 158 14.82 27.31 25.38
N THR A 159 15.03 28.51 25.90
CA THR A 159 14.33 29.71 25.43
C THR A 159 14.99 30.25 24.18
N TYR A 160 14.22 30.36 23.10
CA TYR A 160 14.64 31.00 21.86
C TYR A 160 13.92 32.33 21.67
N TYR A 161 14.60 33.27 21.03
CA TYR A 161 14.11 34.62 20.75
C TYR A 161 13.86 34.78 19.26
N PHE A 162 12.75 35.40 18.91
CA PHE A 162 12.33 35.55 17.53
C PHE A 162 11.91 36.97 17.21
N HIS A 163 12.16 37.37 15.96
CA HIS A 163 11.54 38.56 15.38
C HIS A 163 11.18 38.29 13.92
N ILE A 164 10.27 39.10 13.37
CA ILE A 164 9.84 39.00 11.99
C ILE A 164 10.23 40.28 11.26
N ASP A 165 11.00 40.13 10.21
CA ASP A 165 11.41 41.21 9.31
C ASP A 165 10.56 41.16 8.04
N VAL A 166 10.35 42.31 7.41
CA VAL A 166 9.59 42.38 6.16
C VAL A 166 10.52 42.78 5.03
N ARG A 167 10.53 41.97 3.97
CA ARG A 167 11.32 42.19 2.77
C ARG A 167 10.41 42.49 1.60
N SER A 168 10.65 43.63 0.94
CA SER A 168 9.98 44.06 -0.28
C SER A 168 11.02 44.52 -1.31
N ALA A 169 10.59 44.86 -2.53
CA ALA A 169 11.44 45.36 -3.61
C ALA A 169 12.27 46.61 -3.20
N GLY A 170 11.79 47.38 -2.22
CA GLY A 170 12.45 48.58 -1.67
C GLY A 170 13.45 48.33 -0.53
N GLY A 171 13.69 47.08 -0.11
CA GLY A 171 14.60 46.73 0.98
C GLY A 171 13.97 45.88 2.09
N ALA A 172 14.74 45.61 3.15
CA ALA A 172 14.29 44.87 4.33
C ALA A 172 14.11 45.82 5.51
N ILE A 173 12.92 45.79 6.14
CA ILE A 173 12.61 46.54 7.35
C ILE A 173 12.62 45.56 8.53
N ARG A 174 13.48 45.84 9.52
CA ARG A 174 13.63 44.98 10.69
C ARG A 174 12.48 45.16 11.68
N GLY A 175 11.89 44.06 12.14
CA GLY A 175 10.91 44.06 13.22
C GLY A 175 11.53 44.46 14.55
N LYS A 176 10.86 45.34 15.31
CA LYS A 176 11.31 45.77 16.64
C LYS A 176 10.83 44.86 17.77
N VAL A 177 9.82 44.02 17.50
CA VAL A 177 9.22 43.13 18.50
C VAL A 177 10.02 41.83 18.53
N ILE A 178 10.60 41.54 19.70
CA ILE A 178 11.27 40.29 19.99
C ILE A 178 10.36 39.50 20.93
N VAL A 179 9.91 38.34 20.47
CA VAL A 179 9.14 37.38 21.27
C VAL A 179 10.04 36.23 21.69
N ASN A 180 9.69 35.55 22.77
CA ASN A 180 10.40 34.35 23.20
C ASN A 180 9.44 33.19 23.42
N ALA A 181 9.94 31.98 23.21
CA ALA A 181 9.22 30.75 23.45
C ALA A 181 10.21 29.62 23.78
N GLU A 182 9.68 28.56 24.38
CA GLU A 182 10.41 27.37 24.81
C GLU A 182 9.62 26.17 24.26
N SER A 183 10.30 25.19 23.66
CA SER A 183 9.63 23.97 23.19
C SER A 183 9.62 22.89 24.28
N LYS A 184 8.50 22.14 24.38
CA LYS A 184 8.30 21.04 25.33
C LYS A 184 7.49 19.93 24.68
N GLY A 185 8.02 18.71 24.70
CA GLY A 185 7.26 17.55 24.24
C GLY A 185 5.97 17.28 25.02
N ASN A 186 4.91 16.94 24.29
CA ASN A 186 3.62 16.61 24.85
C ASN A 186 3.48 15.09 25.04
N PHE A 187 3.22 14.62 26.27
CA PHE A 187 3.00 13.18 26.53
C PHE A 187 1.75 12.60 25.86
N PHE A 188 0.78 13.43 25.50
CA PHE A 188 -0.50 13.00 24.96
C PHE A 188 -0.93 13.85 23.78
N ASN A 189 -1.09 13.22 22.62
CA ASN A 189 -1.56 13.85 21.40
C ASN A 189 -3.08 13.71 21.30
N ASN A 190 -3.80 14.80 21.59
CA ASN A 190 -5.27 14.83 21.58
C ASN A 190 -5.85 14.56 20.18
N SER A 191 -5.12 14.91 19.11
CA SER A 191 -5.53 14.67 17.73
C SER A 191 -5.59 13.17 17.37
N LYS A 192 -4.91 12.30 18.14
CA LYS A 192 -4.87 10.84 17.92
C LYS A 192 -5.78 10.05 18.87
N VAL A 193 -6.61 10.70 19.68
CA VAL A 193 -7.53 10.04 20.64
C VAL A 193 -8.47 9.04 19.94
N ASN A 194 -8.98 9.36 18.76
CA ASN A 194 -9.85 8.45 18.00
C ASN A 194 -9.15 7.11 17.69
N ASN A 195 -7.85 7.13 17.39
CA ASN A 195 -7.07 5.91 17.13
C ASN A 195 -6.89 5.09 18.40
N LEU A 196 -6.64 5.75 19.54
CA LEU A 196 -6.53 5.08 20.84
C LEU A 196 -7.85 4.38 21.21
N VAL A 197 -8.98 5.07 21.04
CA VAL A 197 -10.32 4.50 21.29
C VAL A 197 -10.58 3.30 20.38
N LEU A 198 -10.31 3.42 19.07
CA LEU A 198 -10.47 2.33 18.12
C LEU A 198 -9.61 1.12 18.50
N CYS A 199 -8.36 1.34 18.88
CA CYS A 199 -7.43 0.29 19.33
C CYS A 199 -7.98 -0.42 20.57
N LEU A 200 -8.39 0.32 21.59
CA LEU A 200 -8.94 -0.25 22.83
C LEU A 200 -10.22 -1.07 22.58
N VAL A 201 -11.12 -0.55 21.74
CA VAL A 201 -12.36 -1.27 21.36
C VAL A 201 -12.02 -2.56 20.61
N PHE A 202 -11.11 -2.51 19.65
CA PHE A 202 -10.70 -3.67 18.86
C PHE A 202 -10.00 -4.73 19.71
N SER A 203 -9.07 -4.32 20.58
CA SER A 203 -8.43 -5.19 21.57
C SER A 203 -9.46 -5.80 22.52
N GLY A 204 -10.43 -5.01 23.00
CA GLY A 204 -11.53 -5.49 23.84
C GLY A 204 -12.40 -6.53 23.14
N LEU A 205 -12.72 -6.33 21.87
CA LEU A 205 -13.45 -7.29 21.02
C LEU A 205 -12.67 -8.60 20.88
N ILE A 206 -11.39 -8.54 20.55
CA ILE A 206 -10.53 -9.72 20.43
C ILE A 206 -10.50 -10.48 21.76
N MET A 207 -10.23 -9.77 22.86
CA MET A 207 -10.12 -10.36 24.18
C MET A 207 -11.45 -10.96 24.65
N GLY A 208 -12.58 -10.32 24.30
CA GLY A 208 -13.93 -10.83 24.48
C GLY A 208 -14.18 -12.13 23.71
N TYR A 209 -13.85 -12.16 22.41
CA TYR A 209 -13.99 -13.38 21.59
C TYR A 209 -13.09 -14.51 22.05
N ILE A 210 -11.85 -14.23 22.45
CA ILE A 210 -10.94 -15.23 23.05
C ILE A 210 -11.54 -15.77 24.36
N GLY A 211 -12.11 -14.90 25.19
CA GLY A 211 -12.80 -15.29 26.42
C GLY A 211 -13.99 -16.21 26.17
N ILE A 212 -14.81 -15.90 25.16
CA ILE A 212 -15.95 -16.73 24.74
C ILE A 212 -15.47 -18.07 24.19
N ALA A 213 -14.47 -18.06 23.31
CA ALA A 213 -13.89 -19.26 22.70
C ALA A 213 -13.24 -20.19 23.73
N ARG A 214 -12.74 -19.66 24.85
CA ARG A 214 -12.17 -20.47 25.93
C ARG A 214 -13.24 -21.13 26.82
N ARG A 215 -14.43 -20.53 26.92
CA ARG A 215 -15.52 -21.01 27.80
C ARG A 215 -16.56 -21.85 27.08
N ARG A 216 -16.63 -21.76 25.75
CA ARG A 216 -17.59 -22.49 24.93
C ARG A 216 -16.85 -23.36 23.93
N GLU A 217 -17.29 -24.61 23.80
CA GLU A 217 -16.87 -25.47 22.70
C GLU A 217 -17.45 -24.91 21.39
N LEU A 218 -16.63 -24.12 20.69
CA LEU A 218 -16.94 -23.68 19.35
C LEU A 218 -16.91 -24.91 18.43
N LYS A 219 -18.09 -25.37 18.01
CA LYS A 219 -18.20 -26.44 17.02
C LYS A 219 -17.67 -25.91 15.69
N ILE A 220 -16.40 -26.20 15.41
CA ILE A 220 -15.81 -25.97 14.09
C ILE A 220 -16.54 -26.93 13.14
N ARG A 221 -17.24 -26.37 12.14
CA ARG A 221 -17.87 -27.18 11.09
C ARG A 221 -16.77 -27.97 10.38
N ARG A 222 -16.93 -29.29 10.28
CA ARG A 222 -16.03 -30.10 9.46
C ARG A 222 -16.08 -29.59 8.02
N ILE A 223 -14.94 -29.61 7.35
CA ILE A 223 -14.84 -29.18 5.95
C ILE A 223 -15.54 -30.25 5.12
N ALA A 224 -16.45 -29.85 4.21
CA ALA A 224 -17.26 -30.78 3.44
C ALA A 224 -16.43 -31.85 2.72
N GLY A 225 -15.23 -31.50 2.23
CA GLY A 225 -14.31 -32.45 1.60
C GLY A 225 -13.79 -33.56 2.53
N LEU A 226 -13.64 -33.30 3.83
CA LEU A 226 -13.24 -34.32 4.80
C LEU A 226 -14.39 -35.25 5.18
N GLU A 227 -15.64 -34.78 5.17
CA GLU A 227 -16.81 -35.64 5.38
C GLU A 227 -17.08 -36.53 4.16
N ALA A 228 -16.91 -35.99 2.96
CA ALA A 228 -17.03 -36.74 1.71
C ALA A 228 -16.02 -37.90 1.63
N LEU A 229 -14.84 -37.74 2.24
CA LEU A 229 -13.83 -38.79 2.33
C LEU A 229 -14.33 -40.00 3.13
N ASP A 230 -14.88 -39.78 4.33
CA ASP A 230 -15.41 -40.85 5.17
C ASP A 230 -16.59 -41.58 4.49
N GLU A 231 -17.45 -40.83 3.78
CA GLU A 231 -18.56 -41.39 2.99
C GLU A 231 -18.07 -42.22 1.79
N ALA A 232 -17.06 -41.72 1.07
CA ALA A 232 -16.45 -42.42 -0.06
C ALA A 232 -15.78 -43.73 0.38
N LEU A 233 -15.11 -43.73 1.54
CA LEU A 233 -14.55 -44.95 2.13
C LEU A 233 -15.66 -45.94 2.50
N GLY A 234 -16.72 -45.49 3.19
CA GLY A 234 -17.85 -46.35 3.55
C GLY A 234 -18.49 -47.03 2.34
N ARG A 235 -18.71 -46.27 1.26
CA ARG A 235 -19.22 -46.83 0.00
C ARG A 235 -18.25 -47.82 -0.66
N ALA A 236 -16.94 -47.55 -0.62
CA ALA A 236 -15.95 -48.48 -1.15
C ALA A 236 -15.98 -49.82 -0.40
N THR A 237 -16.13 -49.77 0.93
CA THR A 237 -16.35 -50.96 1.78
C THR A 237 -17.63 -51.68 1.41
N GLU A 238 -18.77 -50.97 1.31
CA GLU A 238 -20.07 -51.56 0.95
C GLU A 238 -20.08 -52.20 -0.44
N MET A 239 -19.34 -51.61 -1.40
CA MET A 239 -19.21 -52.14 -2.75
C MET A 239 -18.17 -53.27 -2.88
N GLY A 240 -17.35 -53.52 -1.85
CA GLY A 240 -16.24 -54.47 -1.91
C GLY A 240 -15.18 -54.11 -2.96
N LYS A 241 -15.03 -52.81 -3.25
CA LYS A 241 -14.12 -52.29 -4.28
C LYS A 241 -12.96 -51.51 -3.64
N PRO A 242 -11.78 -51.46 -4.28
CA PRO A 242 -10.65 -50.74 -3.73
C PRO A 242 -10.89 -49.23 -3.72
N VAL A 243 -10.20 -48.55 -2.81
CA VAL A 243 -9.99 -47.11 -2.79
C VAL A 243 -8.66 -46.81 -3.49
N LEU A 244 -8.67 -45.86 -4.42
CA LEU A 244 -7.47 -45.40 -5.10
C LEU A 244 -7.09 -44.02 -4.58
N PHE A 245 -5.92 -43.92 -3.93
CA PHE A 245 -5.32 -42.66 -3.50
C PHE A 245 -4.16 -42.32 -4.42
N ILE A 246 -4.12 -41.10 -4.94
CA ILE A 246 -3.06 -40.66 -5.83
C ILE A 246 -2.42 -39.37 -5.33
N HIS A 247 -1.09 -39.34 -5.33
CA HIS A 247 -0.32 -38.14 -5.02
C HIS A 247 -0.18 -37.23 -6.24
N GLY A 248 -0.12 -35.92 -5.99
CA GLY A 248 0.29 -34.96 -7.02
C GLY A 248 1.74 -35.16 -7.49
N LEU A 249 2.08 -34.51 -8.60
CA LEU A 249 3.37 -34.66 -9.29
C LEU A 249 4.56 -33.97 -8.61
N ARG A 250 4.36 -33.36 -7.44
CA ARG A 250 5.42 -32.71 -6.67
C ARG A 250 5.96 -33.66 -5.60
N GLY A 251 7.25 -33.57 -5.34
CA GLY A 251 7.92 -34.37 -4.32
C GLY A 251 7.64 -33.89 -2.90
N MET A 252 8.34 -34.49 -1.94
CA MET A 252 8.22 -34.18 -0.50
C MET A 252 8.70 -32.77 -0.12
N ASP A 253 9.35 -32.04 -1.03
CA ASP A 253 9.73 -30.63 -0.86
C ASP A 253 8.52 -29.68 -0.92
N ALA A 254 7.40 -30.13 -1.51
CA ALA A 254 6.18 -29.35 -1.60
C ALA A 254 5.26 -29.55 -0.40
N ILE A 255 4.78 -28.43 0.17
CA ILE A 255 3.82 -28.40 1.28
C ILE A 255 2.55 -29.23 0.95
N SER A 256 2.11 -29.19 -0.32
CA SER A 256 0.95 -29.96 -0.79
C SER A 256 1.14 -31.47 -0.66
N THR A 257 2.36 -31.97 -0.87
CA THR A 257 2.66 -33.41 -0.81
C THR A 257 2.79 -33.86 0.63
N ILE A 258 3.40 -33.03 1.49
CA ILE A 258 3.42 -33.27 2.94
C ILE A 258 1.98 -33.35 3.49
N ALA A 259 1.10 -32.44 3.07
CA ALA A 259 -0.31 -32.47 3.46
C ALA A 259 -1.04 -33.72 2.92
N ALA A 260 -0.75 -34.13 1.68
CA ALA A 260 -1.31 -35.34 1.08
C ALA A 260 -0.93 -36.60 1.86
N VAL A 261 0.34 -36.76 2.24
CA VAL A 261 0.83 -37.89 3.06
C VAL A 261 0.13 -37.92 4.43
N ASN A 262 -0.06 -36.78 5.08
CA ASN A 262 -0.80 -36.72 6.36
C ASN A 262 -2.25 -37.18 6.21
N ILE A 263 -2.90 -36.82 5.10
CA ILE A 263 -4.27 -37.27 4.80
C ILE A 263 -4.28 -38.76 4.46
N LEU A 264 -3.27 -39.26 3.72
CA LEU A 264 -3.09 -40.68 3.45
C LEU A 264 -3.03 -41.50 4.74
N GLY A 265 -2.32 -41.05 5.77
CA GLY A 265 -2.29 -41.75 7.06
C GLY A 265 -3.68 -41.91 7.68
N ARG A 266 -4.51 -40.86 7.63
CA ARG A 266 -5.90 -40.95 8.11
C ARG A 266 -6.75 -41.90 7.24
N VAL A 267 -6.60 -41.86 5.91
CA VAL A 267 -7.29 -42.77 4.99
C VAL A 267 -6.88 -44.21 5.25
N ALA A 268 -5.57 -44.47 5.36
CA ALA A 268 -5.00 -45.79 5.61
C ALA A 268 -5.49 -46.41 6.91
N ARG A 269 -5.57 -45.62 7.99
CA ARG A 269 -6.16 -46.09 9.26
C ARG A 269 -7.62 -46.49 9.09
N ARG A 270 -8.42 -45.67 8.41
CA ARG A 270 -9.84 -45.97 8.15
C ARG A 270 -10.03 -47.18 7.24
N THR A 271 -9.24 -47.31 6.18
CA THR A 271 -9.32 -48.49 5.30
C THR A 271 -8.90 -49.77 6.01
N ALA A 272 -7.94 -49.70 6.95
CA ALA A 272 -7.57 -50.81 7.80
C ALA A 272 -8.70 -51.20 8.79
N GLU A 273 -9.37 -50.21 9.40
CA GLU A 273 -10.53 -50.42 10.27
C GLU A 273 -11.70 -51.07 9.51
N TYR A 274 -11.94 -50.66 8.27
CA TYR A 274 -13.04 -51.15 7.43
C TYR A 274 -12.70 -52.34 6.53
N ASP A 275 -11.50 -52.93 6.68
CA ASP A 275 -11.03 -54.04 5.84
C ASP A 275 -11.16 -53.77 4.32
N THR A 276 -10.88 -52.54 3.91
CA THR A 276 -11.03 -52.08 2.52
C THR A 276 -9.67 -51.97 1.85
N ALA A 277 -9.55 -52.50 0.63
CA ALA A 277 -8.30 -52.43 -0.12
C ALA A 277 -7.96 -50.98 -0.48
N LEU A 278 -6.78 -50.50 -0.05
CA LEU A 278 -6.25 -49.18 -0.40
C LEU A 278 -5.07 -49.34 -1.35
N ARG A 279 -5.15 -48.71 -2.52
CA ARG A 279 -4.05 -48.63 -3.50
C ARG A 279 -3.56 -47.19 -3.59
N VAL A 280 -2.24 -47.01 -3.56
CA VAL A 280 -1.61 -45.69 -3.52
C VAL A 280 -0.64 -45.53 -4.67
N VAL A 281 -0.82 -44.46 -5.44
CA VAL A 281 0.12 -44.10 -6.51
C VAL A 281 0.99 -42.94 -6.04
N ALA A 282 2.30 -43.20 -5.97
CA ALA A 282 3.32 -42.18 -5.69
C ALA A 282 3.85 -41.58 -7.00
N SER A 283 4.29 -40.33 -6.94
CA SER A 283 4.87 -39.59 -8.07
C SER A 283 6.37 -39.81 -8.22
N ASP A 284 7.08 -40.15 -7.15
CA ASP A 284 8.52 -40.40 -7.16
C ASP A 284 8.95 -41.43 -6.06
N PRO A 285 10.21 -41.92 -6.07
CA PRO A 285 10.71 -42.88 -5.09
C PRO A 285 10.73 -42.42 -3.63
N VAL A 286 10.85 -41.11 -3.38
CA VAL A 286 10.85 -40.56 -2.03
C VAL A 286 9.42 -40.56 -1.49
N VAL A 287 8.46 -40.06 -2.28
CA VAL A 287 7.03 -40.09 -1.94
C VAL A 287 6.54 -41.52 -1.76
N LEU A 288 7.00 -42.47 -2.60
CA LEU A 288 6.72 -43.90 -2.45
C LEU A 288 7.13 -44.41 -1.07
N SER A 289 8.39 -44.19 -0.69
CA SER A 289 8.96 -44.69 0.56
C SER A 289 8.25 -44.10 1.78
N VAL A 290 7.97 -42.79 1.75
CA VAL A 290 7.25 -42.10 2.83
C VAL A 290 5.80 -42.59 2.92
N SER A 291 5.14 -42.83 1.78
CA SER A 291 3.77 -43.32 1.74
C SER A 291 3.66 -44.75 2.28
N GLN A 292 4.63 -45.62 1.94
CA GLN A 292 4.70 -46.99 2.49
C GLN A 292 4.85 -46.97 4.01
N GLU A 293 5.77 -46.15 4.54
CA GLU A 293 5.99 -46.08 5.98
C GLU A 293 4.77 -45.47 6.70
N THR A 294 4.15 -44.43 6.12
CA THR A 294 2.94 -43.81 6.67
C THR A 294 1.77 -44.79 6.70
N MET A 295 1.55 -45.55 5.62
CA MET A 295 0.52 -46.58 5.58
C MET A 295 0.83 -47.69 6.59
N LYS A 296 2.05 -48.21 6.63
CA LYS A 296 2.45 -49.25 7.58
C LYS A 296 2.21 -48.83 9.02
N ALA A 297 2.66 -47.63 9.40
CA ALA A 297 2.42 -47.08 10.73
C ALA A 297 0.93 -46.95 11.06
N SER A 298 0.12 -46.51 10.09
CA SER A 298 -1.34 -46.37 10.25
C SER A 298 -2.05 -47.71 10.41
N TYR A 299 -1.64 -48.75 9.67
CA TYR A 299 -2.17 -50.10 9.80
C TYR A 299 -1.77 -50.75 11.13
N VAL A 300 -0.55 -50.51 11.61
CA VAL A 300 -0.08 -50.94 12.94
C VAL A 300 -0.90 -50.24 14.04
N GLU A 301 -1.13 -48.93 13.93
CA GLU A 301 -1.95 -48.16 14.88
C GLU A 301 -3.40 -48.66 14.92
N ALA A 302 -3.96 -49.06 13.77
CA ALA A 302 -5.28 -49.68 13.67
C ALA A 302 -5.35 -51.13 14.22
N GLY A 303 -4.21 -51.72 14.61
CA GLY A 303 -4.14 -53.10 15.09
C GLY A 303 -4.28 -54.17 13.99
N ARG A 304 -4.07 -53.80 12.72
CA ARG A 304 -4.15 -54.69 11.54
C ARG A 304 -2.84 -54.70 10.73
N PRO A 305 -1.67 -55.00 11.33
CA PRO A 305 -0.41 -55.03 10.59
C PRO A 305 -0.35 -56.12 9.52
N ASP A 306 -1.14 -57.18 9.67
CA ASP A 306 -1.30 -58.30 8.74
C ASP A 306 -1.96 -57.89 7.41
N ALA A 307 -2.80 -56.85 7.43
CA ALA A 307 -3.50 -56.35 6.26
C ALA A 307 -2.65 -55.37 5.40
N PHE A 308 -1.48 -54.95 5.90
CA PHE A 308 -0.59 -54.06 5.15
C PHE A 308 0.16 -54.84 4.07
N ASN A 309 0.03 -54.38 2.82
CA ASN A 309 0.79 -54.88 1.68
C ASN A 309 1.65 -53.75 1.09
N PRO A 310 3.00 -53.85 1.10
CA PRO A 310 3.86 -52.81 0.53
C PRO A 310 3.67 -52.63 -0.98
N ASP A 311 3.25 -53.68 -1.70
CA ASP A 311 3.01 -53.64 -3.16
C ASP A 311 1.77 -52.82 -3.55
N HIS A 312 0.93 -52.46 -2.57
CA HIS A 312 -0.20 -51.57 -2.81
C HIS A 312 0.20 -50.10 -2.96
N VAL A 313 1.44 -49.75 -2.60
CA VAL A 313 2.03 -48.43 -2.86
C VAL A 313 3.06 -48.60 -3.95
N PHE A 314 2.85 -47.93 -5.08
CA PHE A 314 3.72 -48.09 -6.26
C PHE A 314 3.82 -46.78 -7.05
N ILE A 315 4.80 -46.73 -7.96
CA ILE A 315 4.99 -45.63 -8.89
C ILE A 315 4.44 -46.05 -10.25
N ALA A 316 3.56 -45.22 -10.83
CA ALA A 316 2.97 -45.49 -12.13
C ALA A 316 3.72 -44.76 -13.28
N GLY A 317 4.30 -43.60 -12.97
CA GLY A 317 5.13 -42.79 -13.86
C GLY A 317 5.67 -41.58 -13.12
N THR A 318 6.73 -40.95 -13.60
CA THR A 318 7.32 -39.75 -12.98
C THR A 318 7.01 -38.47 -13.75
N ASP A 319 6.73 -38.60 -15.05
CA ASP A 319 6.33 -37.49 -15.91
C ASP A 319 4.82 -37.34 -15.95
N GLN A 320 4.34 -36.11 -16.14
CA GLN A 320 2.92 -35.72 -16.05
C GLN A 320 1.96 -36.64 -16.84
N PHE A 321 2.17 -36.78 -18.15
CA PHE A 321 1.25 -37.54 -19.00
C PHE A 321 1.46 -39.06 -18.89
N SER A 322 2.69 -39.50 -18.59
CA SER A 322 2.98 -40.91 -18.30
C SER A 322 2.30 -41.36 -17.02
N TYR A 323 2.35 -40.51 -15.98
CA TYR A 323 1.62 -40.70 -14.73
C TYR A 323 0.12 -40.77 -14.97
N ALA A 324 -0.44 -39.79 -15.70
CA ALA A 324 -1.86 -39.74 -16.02
C ALA A 324 -2.32 -41.01 -16.74
N ALA A 325 -1.68 -41.39 -17.85
CA ALA A 325 -2.05 -42.56 -18.64
C ALA A 325 -1.97 -43.86 -17.84
N ALA A 326 -0.95 -44.01 -16.99
CA ALA A 326 -0.80 -45.20 -16.16
C ALA A 326 -1.88 -45.27 -15.05
N VAL A 327 -2.21 -44.14 -14.43
CA VAL A 327 -3.27 -44.06 -13.42
C VAL A 327 -4.65 -44.26 -14.06
N GLU A 328 -4.93 -43.71 -15.23
CA GLU A 328 -6.17 -43.96 -15.96
C GLU A 328 -6.33 -45.44 -16.33
N GLY A 329 -5.25 -46.09 -16.76
CA GLY A 329 -5.24 -47.54 -16.99
C GLY A 329 -5.61 -48.35 -15.74
N ILE A 330 -5.14 -47.91 -14.57
CA ILE A 330 -5.52 -48.49 -13.27
C ILE A 330 -7.00 -48.25 -12.98
N MET A 331 -7.51 -47.04 -13.19
CA MET A 331 -8.92 -46.70 -12.96
C MET A 331 -9.85 -47.56 -13.83
N ILE A 332 -9.50 -47.78 -15.09
CA ILE A 332 -10.30 -48.59 -16.03
C ILE A 332 -10.24 -50.08 -15.67
N ARG A 333 -9.05 -50.60 -15.33
CA ARG A 333 -8.86 -52.03 -15.02
C ARG A 333 -9.46 -52.41 -13.68
N ASP A 334 -9.15 -51.64 -12.65
CA ASP A 334 -9.44 -52.00 -11.25
C ASP A 334 -10.78 -51.44 -10.76
N ARG A 335 -11.35 -50.47 -11.49
CA ARG A 335 -12.63 -49.80 -11.23
C ARG A 335 -12.85 -49.47 -9.75
N PRO A 336 -11.96 -48.66 -9.13
CA PRO A 336 -12.08 -48.31 -7.73
C PRO A 336 -13.41 -47.62 -7.45
N ALA A 337 -13.91 -47.75 -6.21
CA ALA A 337 -15.15 -47.11 -5.80
C ALA A 337 -14.97 -45.63 -5.42
N ALA A 338 -13.76 -45.24 -5.00
CA ALA A 338 -13.44 -43.89 -4.57
C ALA A 338 -12.06 -43.48 -5.10
N HIS A 339 -11.97 -42.28 -5.68
CA HIS A 339 -10.72 -41.72 -6.20
C HIS A 339 -10.31 -40.50 -5.38
N ILE A 340 -9.26 -40.65 -4.58
CA ILE A 340 -8.77 -39.60 -3.69
C ILE A 340 -7.52 -38.98 -4.31
N MET A 341 -7.66 -37.78 -4.86
CA MET A 341 -6.58 -37.04 -5.51
C MET A 341 -6.04 -35.98 -4.55
N MET A 342 -4.81 -36.17 -4.03
CA MET A 342 -4.23 -35.27 -3.04
C MET A 342 -2.85 -34.78 -3.44
N GLY A 343 -2.66 -33.46 -3.42
CA GLY A 343 -1.39 -32.82 -3.72
C GLY A 343 -1.53 -31.83 -4.88
N TYR A 344 -0.42 -31.58 -5.57
CA TYR A 344 -0.36 -30.65 -6.68
C TYR A 344 -0.56 -31.39 -8.02
N PHE A 345 -1.63 -31.08 -8.73
CA PHE A 345 -1.92 -31.57 -10.08
C PHE A 345 -1.99 -30.40 -11.07
N TYR A 346 -1.52 -30.61 -12.30
CA TYR A 346 -1.65 -29.65 -13.40
C TYR A 346 -2.88 -30.04 -14.26
N ALA A 347 -2.72 -30.09 -15.58
CA ALA A 347 -3.80 -30.37 -16.53
C ALA A 347 -4.31 -31.82 -16.48
N GLU A 348 -3.50 -32.77 -15.99
CA GLU A 348 -3.86 -34.17 -15.81
C GLU A 348 -5.01 -34.36 -14.82
N SER A 349 -5.27 -33.38 -13.94
CA SER A 349 -6.40 -33.41 -13.03
C SER A 349 -7.73 -33.60 -13.76
N LEU A 350 -7.91 -32.95 -14.91
CA LEU A 350 -9.13 -33.06 -15.71
C LEU A 350 -9.30 -34.47 -16.29
N LEU A 351 -8.22 -35.01 -16.87
CA LEU A 351 -8.18 -36.36 -17.45
C LEU A 351 -8.51 -37.43 -16.40
N LEU A 352 -7.81 -37.36 -15.25
CA LEU A 352 -7.99 -38.27 -14.13
C LEU A 352 -9.42 -38.19 -13.54
N THR A 353 -9.98 -36.99 -13.45
CA THR A 353 -11.34 -36.79 -12.92
C THR A 353 -12.41 -37.29 -13.89
N GLU A 354 -12.26 -37.05 -15.19
CA GLU A 354 -13.17 -37.55 -16.24
C GLU A 354 -13.17 -39.08 -16.29
N THR A 355 -11.97 -39.68 -16.27
CA THR A 355 -11.81 -41.13 -16.23
C THR A 355 -12.44 -41.71 -14.94
N GLY A 356 -12.21 -41.09 -13.79
CA GLY A 356 -12.82 -41.50 -12.53
C GLY A 356 -14.34 -41.42 -12.51
N SER A 357 -14.90 -40.34 -13.04
CA SER A 357 -16.35 -40.20 -13.17
C SER A 357 -16.94 -41.25 -14.12
N THR A 358 -16.23 -41.60 -15.20
CA THR A 358 -16.67 -42.60 -16.19
C THR A 358 -16.64 -44.02 -15.64
N THR A 359 -15.71 -44.33 -14.73
CA THR A 359 -15.65 -45.65 -14.06
C THR A 359 -16.64 -45.79 -12.90
N GLY A 360 -17.29 -44.68 -12.51
CA GLY A 360 -18.29 -44.61 -11.46
C GLY A 360 -17.69 -44.44 -10.05
N ALA A 361 -16.45 -43.93 -9.96
CA ALA A 361 -15.85 -43.55 -8.70
C ALA A 361 -16.42 -42.22 -8.21
N ILE A 362 -16.52 -42.06 -6.89
CA ILE A 362 -16.79 -40.76 -6.25
C ILE A 362 -15.50 -39.97 -6.05
#